data_AF-A0A1H7FEG4-F1
#
_entry.id   AF-A0A1H7FEG4-F1
#
_cell.length_a   1.000
_cell.length_b   1.000
_cell.length_c   1.000
_cell.angle_alpha   90.00
_cell.angle_beta   90.00
_cell.angle_gamma   90.00
#
_symmetry.space_group_name_H-M   'P 1'
#
loop_
_entity.id
_entity.type
_entity.pdbx_description
1 polymer ?
#
loop_
_entity_poly.entity_id
_entity_poly.type
_entity_poly.pdbx_seq_one_letter_code
_entity_poly.pdbx_strand_id
1 'polypeptide(L)'
;METTHHQRRHAPAPLLRHRRDSLMPIVAAALSVRGDTYTHVSEKSEPPLLHPLVGEFLAGLPVEHRERYTGRCPEAVLLSQFLDQTESGRSGRAARKSFGEGDARKALRGAKMTTVRIREEGDPAHGTHQPPCRSCEPLLAHFGVKTISLHPRTK
;
A
#
# COMPACT_ATOMS: atom_id res chain seq x y z
N MET A 1 -24.54 6.11 -42.88
CA MET A 1 -23.60 6.39 -41.78
C MET A 1 -23.45 5.11 -40.98
N GLU A 2 -22.58 4.20 -41.44
CA GLU A 2 -22.33 2.93 -40.76
C GLU A 2 -21.05 3.04 -39.93
N THR A 3 -21.17 2.79 -38.64
CA THR A 3 -20.10 2.79 -37.66
C THR A 3 -19.37 1.46 -37.70
N THR A 4 -18.16 1.46 -38.25
CA THR A 4 -17.30 0.28 -38.31
C THR A 4 -16.73 -0.03 -36.92
N HIS A 5 -17.34 -0.97 -36.20
CA HIS A 5 -16.78 -1.50 -34.95
C HIS A 5 -15.52 -2.33 -35.25
N HIS A 6 -14.35 -1.82 -34.86
CA HIS A 6 -13.09 -2.53 -34.99
C HIS A 6 -12.92 -3.52 -33.83
N GLN A 7 -13.42 -4.74 -34.02
CA GLN A 7 -13.35 -5.81 -33.04
C GLN A 7 -11.92 -6.38 -33.01
N ARG A 8 -11.14 -6.01 -31.98
CA ARG A 8 -9.79 -6.56 -31.76
C ARG A 8 -9.89 -8.07 -31.54
N ARG A 9 -9.33 -8.85 -32.47
CA ARG A 9 -9.15 -10.29 -32.29
C ARG A 9 -8.09 -10.53 -31.20
N HIS A 10 -8.51 -11.01 -30.04
CA HIS A 10 -7.58 -11.46 -29.00
C HIS A 10 -6.95 -12.79 -29.41
N ALA A 11 -5.62 -12.85 -29.38
CA ALA A 11 -4.89 -14.11 -29.53
C ALA A 11 -5.28 -15.07 -28.38
N PRO A 12 -5.27 -16.40 -28.62
CA PRO A 12 -5.55 -17.37 -27.57
C PRO A 12 -4.58 -17.20 -26.41
N ALA A 13 -5.11 -17.19 -25.18
CA ALA A 13 -4.31 -17.04 -23.99
C ALA A 13 -3.25 -18.17 -23.92
N PRO A 14 -1.97 -17.86 -23.69
CA PRO A 14 -0.92 -18.88 -23.66
C PRO A 14 -1.19 -19.89 -22.54
N LEU A 15 -0.93 -21.16 -22.84
CA LEU A 15 -1.10 -22.26 -21.88
C LEU A 15 -0.12 -22.11 -20.71
N LEU A 16 -0.64 -22.11 -19.49
CA LEU A 16 0.16 -22.07 -18.26
C LEU A 16 0.87 -23.41 -18.05
N ARG A 17 2.19 -23.42 -18.27
CA ARG A 17 3.01 -24.62 -18.06
C ARG A 17 3.44 -24.83 -16.61
N HIS A 18 3.36 -23.78 -15.78
CA HIS A 18 3.76 -23.81 -14.38
C HIS A 18 2.74 -23.04 -13.53
N ARG A 19 2.61 -23.43 -12.26
CA ARG A 19 1.89 -22.65 -11.25
C ARG A 19 2.57 -21.28 -11.13
N ARG A 20 1.77 -20.21 -11.18
CA ARG A 20 2.29 -18.83 -11.15
C ARG A 20 2.58 -18.37 -9.72
N ASP A 21 3.30 -19.18 -8.93
CA ASP A 21 3.68 -18.79 -7.57
C ASP A 21 4.60 -17.55 -7.58
N SER A 22 5.29 -17.32 -8.71
CA SER A 22 6.00 -16.07 -8.99
C SER A 22 5.11 -14.82 -9.05
N LEU A 23 3.79 -14.94 -9.25
CA LEU A 23 2.83 -13.85 -9.16
C LEU A 23 2.29 -13.62 -7.76
N MET A 24 2.57 -14.51 -6.80
CA MET A 24 2.11 -14.34 -5.44
C MET A 24 2.70 -13.05 -4.85
N PRO A 25 1.88 -12.26 -4.13
CA PRO A 25 2.40 -11.18 -3.29
C PRO A 25 3.48 -11.70 -2.35
N ILE A 26 4.49 -10.87 -2.09
CA ILE A 26 5.61 -11.24 -1.21
C ILE A 26 5.40 -10.73 0.21
N VAL A 27 4.52 -9.74 0.41
CA VAL A 27 4.16 -9.18 1.71
C VAL A 27 2.69 -8.76 1.74
N ALA A 28 2.10 -8.76 2.93
CA ALA A 28 0.82 -8.12 3.22
C ALA A 28 1.02 -7.10 4.36
N ALA A 29 0.37 -5.96 4.26
CA ALA A 29 0.30 -4.97 5.31
C ALA A 29 -1.12 -4.85 5.87
N ALA A 30 -1.21 -4.49 7.14
CA ALA A 30 -2.44 -4.12 7.82
C ALA A 30 -2.25 -2.79 8.56
N LEU A 31 -3.14 -1.84 8.27
CA LEU A 31 -3.25 -0.54 8.91
C LEU A 31 -4.46 -0.57 9.84
N SER A 32 -4.24 -0.36 11.13
CA SER A 32 -5.31 -0.19 12.11
C SER A 32 -5.46 1.27 12.50
N VAL A 33 -6.67 1.82 12.35
CA VAL A 33 -7.00 3.20 12.74
C VAL A 33 -8.28 3.17 13.55
N ARG A 34 -8.21 3.56 14.84
CA ARG A 34 -9.38 3.68 15.73
C ARG A 34 -10.30 2.44 15.82
N GLY A 35 -9.75 1.25 15.59
CA GLY A 35 -10.49 -0.01 15.62
C GLY A 35 -10.81 -0.59 14.24
N ASP A 36 -10.81 0.25 13.20
CA ASP A 36 -10.93 -0.20 11.82
C ASP A 36 -9.60 -0.78 11.33
N THR A 37 -9.68 -1.79 10.46
CA THR A 37 -8.51 -2.45 9.89
C THR A 37 -8.60 -2.46 8.37
N TYR A 38 -7.55 -1.96 7.73
CA TYR A 38 -7.37 -1.90 6.30
C TYR A 38 -6.19 -2.79 5.91
N THR A 39 -6.31 -3.55 4.84
CA THR A 39 -5.27 -4.51 4.43
C THR A 39 -4.97 -4.39 2.95
N HIS A 40 -3.69 -4.54 2.59
CA HIS A 40 -3.25 -4.59 1.21
C HIS A 40 -2.07 -5.54 1.06
N VAL A 41 -1.93 -6.13 -0.13
CA VAL A 41 -0.81 -6.99 -0.50
C VAL A 41 0.14 -6.28 -1.45
N SER A 42 1.42 -6.66 -1.48
CA SER A 42 2.35 -6.13 -2.49
C SER A 42 1.94 -6.57 -3.89
N GLU A 43 1.98 -5.65 -4.85
CA GLU A 43 1.74 -5.94 -6.26
C GLU A 43 3.00 -5.70 -7.10
N LYS A 44 3.21 -6.52 -8.14
CA LYS A 44 4.41 -6.47 -9.00
C LYS A 44 4.18 -5.80 -10.35
N SER A 45 2.93 -5.55 -10.75
CA SER A 45 2.57 -5.08 -12.08
C SER A 45 2.70 -3.57 -12.23
N GLU A 46 1.64 -2.84 -11.89
CA GLU A 46 1.49 -1.42 -12.19
C GLU A 46 1.86 -0.55 -10.98
N PRO A 47 2.44 0.64 -11.19
CA PRO A 47 2.57 1.62 -10.12
C PRO A 47 1.18 1.99 -9.58
N PRO A 48 0.97 1.97 -8.25
CA PRO A 48 -0.29 2.40 -7.67
C PRO A 48 -0.48 3.91 -7.83
N LEU A 49 -1.74 4.34 -7.90
CA LEU A 49 -2.09 5.74 -7.71
C LEU A 49 -1.95 6.08 -6.22
N LEU A 50 -1.04 6.99 -5.90
CA LEU A 50 -0.79 7.44 -4.53
C LEU A 50 -1.52 8.73 -4.26
N HIS A 51 -1.98 8.90 -3.02
CA HIS A 51 -2.53 10.15 -2.54
C HIS A 51 -1.45 11.25 -2.67
N PRO A 52 -1.77 12.49 -3.10
CA PRO A 52 -0.78 13.53 -3.36
C PRO A 52 0.23 13.74 -2.23
N LEU A 53 -0.23 13.85 -0.98
CA LEU A 53 0.64 13.98 0.20
C LEU A 53 1.66 12.83 0.36
N VAL A 54 1.29 11.59 0.02
CA VAL A 54 2.19 10.43 0.08
C VAL A 54 3.17 10.48 -1.10
N GLY A 55 2.67 10.77 -2.30
CA GLY A 55 3.48 10.88 -3.51
C GLY A 55 4.54 11.98 -3.40
N GLU A 56 4.16 13.16 -2.92
CA GLU A 56 5.06 14.30 -2.69
C GLU A 56 6.15 13.97 -1.67
N PHE A 57 5.79 13.36 -0.54
CA PHE A 57 6.76 12.93 0.46
C PHE A 57 7.80 11.96 -0.13
N LEU A 58 7.32 10.94 -0.86
CA LEU A 58 8.19 9.94 -1.46
C LEU A 58 9.08 10.52 -2.58
N ALA A 59 8.57 11.45 -3.37
CA ALA A 59 9.34 12.16 -4.39
C ALA A 59 10.44 13.05 -3.77
N GLY A 60 10.19 13.58 -2.56
CA GLY A 60 11.12 14.39 -1.79
C GLY A 60 12.18 13.62 -1.00
N LEU A 61 12.12 12.28 -0.95
CA LEU A 61 13.07 11.49 -0.17
C LEU A 61 14.53 11.70 -0.64
N PRO A 62 15.51 11.78 0.28
CA PRO A 62 16.92 11.66 -0.07
C PRO A 62 17.22 10.32 -0.76
N VAL A 63 18.26 10.27 -1.60
CA VAL A 63 18.59 9.09 -2.43
C VAL A 63 18.83 7.84 -1.57
N GLU A 64 19.45 8.00 -0.40
CA GLU A 64 19.72 6.95 0.58
C GLU A 64 18.46 6.28 1.15
N HIS A 65 17.32 6.97 1.10
CA HIS A 65 16.03 6.47 1.56
C HIS A 65 15.16 5.95 0.40
N ARG A 66 15.60 6.03 -0.86
CA ARG A 66 14.82 5.56 -2.02
C ARG A 66 15.10 4.10 -2.33
N GLU A 67 14.04 3.31 -2.37
CA GLU A 67 14.07 1.95 -2.90
C GLU A 67 13.69 1.93 -4.39
N ARG A 68 14.16 0.92 -5.14
CA ARG A 68 13.75 0.74 -6.56
C ARG A 68 12.24 0.57 -6.76
N TYR A 69 11.54 0.18 -5.70
CA TYR A 69 10.09 -0.04 -5.66
C TYR A 69 9.38 1.01 -4.79
N THR A 70 9.99 2.18 -4.57
CA THR A 70 9.40 3.30 -3.80
C THR A 70 7.96 3.55 -4.24
N GLY A 71 7.05 3.64 -3.27
CA GLY A 71 5.62 3.87 -3.52
C GLY A 71 4.80 2.63 -3.90
N ARG A 72 5.43 1.48 -4.19
CA ARG A 72 4.72 0.23 -4.50
C ARG A 72 4.52 -0.68 -3.29
N CYS A 73 5.12 -0.33 -2.16
CA CYS A 73 4.97 -1.09 -0.92
C CYS A 73 3.51 -1.00 -0.44
N PRO A 74 2.92 -2.08 0.08
CA PRO A 74 1.54 -2.05 0.57
C PRO A 74 1.33 -1.02 1.68
N GLU A 75 2.36 -0.63 2.44
CA GLU A 75 2.29 0.45 3.43
C GLU A 75 1.97 1.80 2.78
N ALA A 76 2.64 2.16 1.69
CA ALA A 76 2.42 3.42 0.98
C ALA A 76 1.03 3.44 0.32
N VAL A 77 0.60 2.30 -0.21
CA VAL A 77 -0.72 2.15 -0.83
C VAL A 77 -1.83 2.23 0.20
N LEU A 78 -1.70 1.55 1.35
CA LEU A 78 -2.68 1.63 2.43
C LEU A 78 -2.82 3.04 2.99
N LEU A 79 -1.70 3.74 3.20
CA LEU A 79 -1.77 5.14 3.61
C LEU A 79 -2.50 5.98 2.57
N SER A 80 -2.22 5.77 1.29
CA SER A 80 -2.85 6.52 0.21
C SER A 80 -4.36 6.27 0.18
N GLN A 81 -4.78 5.00 0.15
CA GLN A 81 -6.19 4.61 0.16
C GLN A 81 -6.94 5.15 1.37
N PHE A 82 -6.33 5.08 2.56
CA PHE A 82 -6.94 5.61 3.78
C PHE A 82 -7.10 7.13 3.72
N LEU A 83 -6.08 7.85 3.22
CA LEU A 83 -6.15 9.30 3.07
C LEU A 83 -7.17 9.72 2.00
N ASP A 84 -7.21 9.05 0.85
CA ASP A 84 -8.20 9.30 -0.22
C ASP A 84 -9.63 9.10 0.30
N GLN A 85 -9.86 8.01 1.04
CA GLN A 85 -11.15 7.73 1.66
C GLN A 85 -11.51 8.79 2.71
N THR A 86 -10.53 9.19 3.52
CA THR A 86 -10.73 10.22 4.55
C THR A 86 -11.07 11.57 3.90
N GLU A 87 -10.34 11.97 2.87
CA GLU A 87 -10.55 13.22 2.14
C GLU A 87 -11.92 13.23 1.47
N SER A 88 -12.25 12.17 0.74
CA SER A 88 -13.54 12.02 0.04
C SER A 88 -14.73 11.95 1.00
N GLY A 89 -14.52 11.46 2.22
CA GLY A 89 -15.53 11.40 3.28
C GLY A 89 -15.80 12.74 3.98
N ARG A 90 -15.04 13.81 3.68
CA ARG A 90 -15.25 15.13 4.32
C ARG A 90 -16.55 15.76 3.82
N SER A 91 -17.26 16.44 4.72
CA SER A 91 -18.50 17.13 4.41
C SER A 91 -18.56 18.53 5.04
N GLY A 92 -19.55 19.33 4.63
CA GLY A 92 -19.81 20.66 5.17
C GLY A 92 -18.64 21.65 5.00
N ARG A 93 -18.31 22.39 6.06
CA ARG A 93 -17.23 23.40 6.03
C ARG A 93 -15.85 22.77 5.83
N ALA A 94 -15.64 21.51 6.23
CA ALA A 94 -14.37 20.82 6.08
C ALA A 94 -14.08 20.49 4.60
N ALA A 95 -15.11 20.09 3.84
CA ALA A 95 -14.98 19.79 2.40
C ALA A 95 -14.58 21.02 1.55
N ARG A 96 -14.79 22.24 2.05
CA ARG A 96 -14.40 23.48 1.35
C ARG A 96 -12.92 23.84 1.49
N LYS A 97 -12.19 23.17 2.39
CA LYS A 97 -10.78 23.42 2.63
C LYS A 97 -9.96 22.33 1.95
N SER A 98 -8.78 22.68 1.43
CA SER A 98 -7.82 21.67 0.96
C SER A 98 -7.50 20.67 2.08
N PHE A 99 -7.28 19.42 1.70
CA PHE A 99 -6.80 18.39 2.63
C PHE A 99 -5.26 18.47 2.69
N GLY A 100 -4.73 18.74 3.87
CA GLY A 100 -3.28 18.92 4.06
C GLY A 100 -2.67 17.96 5.07
N GLU A 101 -1.35 18.06 5.28
CA GLU A 101 -0.62 17.22 6.23
C GLU A 101 -1.24 17.20 7.65
N GLY A 102 -1.72 18.34 8.11
CA GLY A 102 -2.35 18.45 9.43
C GLY A 102 -3.64 17.62 9.54
N ASP A 103 -4.45 17.61 8.48
CA ASP A 103 -5.65 16.77 8.41
C ASP A 103 -5.27 15.28 8.34
N ALA A 104 -4.26 14.94 7.53
CA ALA A 104 -3.74 13.58 7.41
C ALA A 104 -3.21 13.03 8.76
N ARG A 105 -2.35 13.78 9.46
CA ARG A 105 -1.85 13.39 10.80
C ARG A 105 -2.98 13.26 11.82
N LYS A 106 -4.00 14.12 11.76
CA LYS A 106 -5.18 14.02 12.63
C LYS A 106 -6.02 12.78 12.33
N ALA A 107 -6.20 12.44 11.05
CA ALA A 107 -6.92 11.24 10.63
C ALA A 107 -6.21 9.97 11.12
N LEU A 108 -4.89 9.92 10.94
CA LEU A 108 -4.01 8.81 11.32
C LEU A 108 -3.62 8.80 12.82
N ARG A 109 -4.23 9.65 13.65
CA ARG A 109 -3.88 9.72 15.07
C ARG A 109 -4.08 8.36 15.76
N GLY A 110 -3.00 7.81 16.32
CA GLY A 110 -2.99 6.52 17.00
C GLY A 110 -2.99 5.33 16.06
N ALA A 111 -2.77 5.55 14.76
CA ALA A 111 -2.70 4.49 13.76
C ALA A 111 -1.49 3.57 13.99
N LYS A 112 -1.68 2.31 13.63
CA LYS A 112 -0.66 1.26 13.73
C LYS A 112 -0.56 0.53 12.40
N MET A 113 0.66 0.28 11.94
CA MET A 113 0.94 -0.49 10.74
C MET A 113 1.69 -1.76 11.12
N THR A 114 1.35 -2.88 10.49
CA THR A 114 2.19 -4.08 10.53
C THR A 114 2.27 -4.70 9.15
N THR A 115 3.42 -5.26 8.81
CA THR A 115 3.66 -5.94 7.55
C THR A 115 4.19 -7.34 7.83
N VAL A 116 3.66 -8.34 7.12
CA VAL A 116 4.08 -9.74 7.22
C VAL A 116 4.53 -10.27 5.87
N ARG A 117 5.42 -11.25 5.91
CA ARG A 117 5.90 -11.95 4.71
C ARG A 117 4.85 -12.96 4.25
N ILE A 118 4.57 -12.98 2.95
CA ILE A 118 3.80 -14.04 2.29
C ILE A 118 4.80 -14.93 1.56
N ARG A 119 4.80 -16.21 1.91
CA ARG A 119 5.67 -17.25 1.35
C ARG A 119 4.88 -18.51 1.03
N GLU A 120 5.53 -19.47 0.37
CA GLU A 120 4.93 -20.76 0.06
C GLU A 120 4.63 -21.55 1.35
N GLU A 121 3.76 -22.55 1.23
CA GLU A 121 3.43 -23.44 2.33
C GLU A 121 4.70 -24.14 2.84
N GLY A 122 4.90 -24.14 4.17
CA GLY A 122 6.08 -24.73 4.81
C GLY A 122 7.30 -23.80 4.93
N ASP A 123 7.29 -22.60 4.32
CA ASP A 123 8.37 -21.62 4.54
C ASP A 123 8.24 -21.02 5.97
N PRO A 124 9.27 -21.18 6.83
CA PRO A 124 9.22 -20.67 8.20
C PRO A 124 9.19 -19.14 8.29
N ALA A 125 9.54 -18.43 7.22
CA ALA A 125 9.41 -16.99 7.14
C ALA A 125 7.97 -16.53 6.85
N HIS A 126 7.06 -17.41 6.41
CA HIS A 126 5.66 -17.06 6.18
C HIS A 126 5.04 -16.48 7.47
N GLY A 127 4.29 -15.39 7.34
CA GLY A 127 3.59 -14.74 8.46
C GLY A 127 4.51 -14.00 9.44
N THR A 128 5.84 -14.08 9.29
CA THR A 128 6.78 -13.33 10.12
C THR A 128 6.77 -11.85 9.76
N HIS A 129 7.04 -10.99 10.74
CA HIS A 129 7.11 -9.54 10.52
C HIS A 129 8.19 -9.17 9.50
N GLN A 130 7.77 -8.36 8.53
CA GLN A 130 8.64 -7.66 7.61
C GLN A 130 8.76 -6.20 8.08
N PRO A 131 9.97 -5.73 8.43
CA PRO A 131 10.19 -4.32 8.70
C PRO A 131 9.83 -3.44 7.49
N PRO A 132 9.34 -2.21 7.71
CA PRO A 132 9.15 -1.23 6.63
C PRO A 132 10.46 -1.06 5.84
N CYS A 133 10.35 -0.87 4.53
CA CYS A 133 11.54 -0.60 3.71
C CYS A 133 12.11 0.80 3.98
N ARG A 134 13.30 1.09 3.44
CA ARG A 134 14.00 2.38 3.63
C ARG A 134 13.19 3.61 3.25
N SER A 135 12.24 3.47 2.33
CA SER A 135 11.34 4.56 1.91
C SER A 135 10.08 4.67 2.78
N CYS A 136 9.57 3.54 3.27
CA CYS A 136 8.32 3.51 4.04
C CYS A 136 8.54 3.83 5.51
N GLU A 137 9.71 3.52 6.08
CA GLU A 137 10.06 3.89 7.44
C GLU A 137 9.93 5.41 7.71
N PRO A 138 10.59 6.31 6.95
CA PRO A 138 10.42 7.75 7.15
C PRO A 138 9.00 8.24 6.80
N LEU A 139 8.32 7.61 5.85
CA LEU A 139 6.93 7.93 5.48
C LEU A 139 5.97 7.68 6.65
N LEU A 140 6.05 6.50 7.27
CA LEU A 140 5.22 6.14 8.41
C LEU A 140 5.49 7.07 9.61
N ALA A 141 6.77 7.37 9.86
CA ALA A 141 7.15 8.33 10.90
C ALA A 141 6.59 9.74 10.64
N HIS A 142 6.66 10.22 9.39
CA HIS A 142 6.15 11.55 9.01
C HIS A 142 4.65 11.72 9.28
N PHE A 143 3.85 10.67 9.06
CA PHE A 143 2.41 10.68 9.35
C PHE A 143 2.04 10.24 10.78
N GLY A 144 3.03 9.89 11.61
CA GLY A 144 2.81 9.46 13.00
C GLY A 144 2.20 8.07 13.14
N VAL A 145 2.39 7.20 12.14
CA VAL A 145 1.91 5.81 12.16
C VAL A 145 2.94 4.92 12.85
N LYS A 146 2.51 4.18 13.87
CA LYS A 146 3.40 3.30 14.63
C LYS A 146 3.55 1.94 13.96
N THR A 147 4.76 1.54 13.61
CA THR A 147 5.05 0.17 13.17
C THR A 147 4.97 -0.81 14.34
N ILE A 148 4.28 -1.93 14.13
CA ILE A 148 4.10 -3.01 15.10
C ILE A 148 4.76 -4.28 14.55
N SER A 149 5.80 -4.74 15.25
CA SER A 149 6.44 -6.01 14.97
C SER A 149 5.59 -7.17 15.47
N LEU A 150 5.14 -8.03 14.55
CA LEU A 150 4.50 -9.29 14.89
C LEU A 150 5.57 -10.37 15.08
N HIS A 151 5.70 -10.87 16.31
CA HIS A 151 6.39 -12.12 16.54
C HIS A 151 5.39 -13.26 16.43
N PRO A 152 5.69 -14.35 15.70
CA PRO A 152 4.87 -15.54 15.73
C PRO A 152 4.73 -15.99 17.19
N ARG A 153 3.49 -16.17 17.67
CA ARG A 153 3.30 -16.81 18.98
C ARG A 153 3.57 -18.29 18.78
N THR A 154 4.68 -18.77 19.33
CA THR A 154 4.94 -20.21 19.46
C THR A 154 3.79 -20.79 20.27
N LYS A 155 3.06 -21.76 19.68
CA LYS A 155 2.04 -22.54 20.37
C LYS A 155 2.67 -23.67 21.14
#